data_AF-A0AAR2L3U4-F1
#
_entry.id   AF-A0AAR2L3U4-F1
#
_cell.length_a   1.000
_cell.length_b   1.000
_cell.length_c   1.000
_cell.angle_alpha   90.00
_cell.angle_beta   90.00
_cell.angle_gamma   90.00
#
_symmetry.space_group_name_H-M   'P 1'
#
loop_
_entity.id
_entity.type
_entity.pdbx_description
1 polymer ?
#
loop_
_entity_poly.entity_id
_entity_poly.type
_entity_poly.pdbx_seq_one_letter_code
_entity_poly.pdbx_strand_id
1 'polypeptide(L)'
;MVSCIEHPAGGYKRIFESCEELAEPIPAHVTGVIPAWLNGSLLRLGPGLFEIGDEPFYHLFDGQALMHKFDLKNGKVTYYRRFLRTDAYVRAMTEKRIVITEFGTTAYPDPCKNIFSRFFTYFQGIEVTDNCLVNVYPIGEDFYACTETNFITKVNPDTLETVKKVDLCNYLSINGATAHPHIEQDGTVYNIGNCFGKNMSLAYNIIKIPPAQKGKSDPIEKSKVVVQFPSSERFKPSYVHSFGKTENYFVFIETPIKINLLKFLSLWSIMGTNYMDCFETNDKMGTWFHLATKHPGEYIDYKFRTSTFSFKMASCQLFWNVSQA
;
A
#
# COMPACT_ATOMS: atom_id res chain seq x y z
N MET A 1 25.91 -24.41 17.36
CA MET A 1 25.27 -25.12 16.22
C MET A 1 23.94 -24.45 15.97
N VAL A 2 23.82 -23.64 14.91
CA VAL A 2 22.51 -23.10 14.51
C VAL A 2 21.87 -24.20 13.66
N SER A 3 20.78 -24.80 14.14
CA SER A 3 20.06 -25.80 13.36
C SER A 3 19.38 -25.10 12.17
N CYS A 4 19.73 -25.49 10.94
CA CYS A 4 19.02 -25.06 9.74
C CYS A 4 17.72 -25.88 9.61
N ILE A 5 16.59 -25.21 9.38
CA ILE A 5 15.32 -25.86 9.09
C ILE A 5 15.17 -25.91 7.57
N GLU A 6 14.91 -27.09 7.04
CA GLU A 6 14.75 -27.32 5.60
C GLU A 6 13.29 -27.53 5.22
N HIS A 7 12.92 -27.12 4.00
CA HIS A 7 11.56 -27.28 3.45
C HIS A 7 11.55 -28.04 2.11
N PRO A 8 12.11 -29.27 2.04
CA PRO A 8 12.29 -30.00 0.78
C PRO A 8 10.98 -30.37 0.07
N ALA A 9 9.88 -30.47 0.83
CA ALA A 9 8.55 -30.72 0.26
C ALA A 9 7.99 -29.55 -0.57
N GLY A 10 8.58 -28.34 -0.46
CA GLY A 10 8.17 -27.18 -1.25
C GLY A 10 6.75 -26.66 -0.95
N GLY A 11 6.19 -26.95 0.23
CA GLY A 11 4.81 -26.59 0.58
C GLY A 11 4.51 -25.09 0.56
N TYR A 12 5.53 -24.23 0.67
CA TYR A 12 5.41 -22.78 0.55
C TYR A 12 4.92 -22.31 -0.82
N LYS A 13 4.98 -23.16 -1.87
CA LYS A 13 4.45 -22.83 -3.20
C LYS A 13 2.95 -22.51 -3.16
N ARG A 14 2.19 -23.15 -2.25
CA ARG A 14 0.76 -22.90 -2.02
C ARG A 14 0.44 -21.45 -1.61
N ILE A 15 1.43 -20.70 -1.12
CA ILE A 15 1.27 -19.28 -0.77
C ILE A 15 1.07 -18.42 -2.02
N PHE A 16 1.54 -18.90 -3.18
CA PHE A 16 1.55 -18.19 -4.46
C PHE A 16 0.65 -18.87 -5.50
N GLU A 17 -0.38 -19.59 -5.03
CA GLU A 17 -1.36 -20.24 -5.90
C GLU A 17 -2.70 -19.50 -5.84
N SER A 18 -3.33 -19.33 -7.00
CA SER A 18 -4.64 -18.69 -7.13
C SER A 18 -5.70 -19.47 -6.36
N CYS A 19 -6.65 -18.74 -5.78
CA CYS A 19 -7.77 -19.34 -5.08
C CYS A 19 -9.08 -18.61 -5.38
N GLU A 20 -10.19 -19.34 -5.30
CA GLU A 20 -11.52 -18.79 -5.54
C GLU A 20 -12.07 -18.09 -4.29
N GLU A 21 -12.90 -17.07 -4.49
CA GLU A 21 -13.68 -16.46 -3.40
C GLU A 21 -14.72 -17.44 -2.83
N LEU A 22 -15.20 -17.15 -1.63
CA LEU A 22 -16.27 -17.93 -1.01
C LEU A 22 -17.61 -17.23 -1.24
N ALA A 23 -18.67 -18.00 -1.48
CA ALA A 23 -20.02 -17.46 -1.58
C ALA A 23 -20.60 -17.09 -0.20
N GLU A 24 -20.22 -17.82 0.84
CA GLU A 24 -20.64 -17.60 2.23
C GLU A 24 -19.51 -17.94 3.22
N PRO A 25 -19.55 -17.42 4.46
CA PRO A 25 -18.58 -17.76 5.49
C PRO A 25 -18.64 -19.26 5.84
N ILE A 26 -17.48 -19.91 5.90
CA ILE A 26 -17.37 -21.32 6.27
C ILE A 26 -16.95 -21.48 7.74
N PRO A 27 -17.47 -22.48 8.47
CA PRO A 27 -17.02 -22.75 9.84
C PRO A 27 -15.60 -23.34 9.84
N ALA A 28 -14.74 -22.86 10.75
CA ALA A 28 -13.43 -23.44 10.97
C ALA A 28 -13.48 -24.55 12.03
N HIS A 29 -12.69 -25.61 11.83
CA HIS A 29 -12.46 -26.60 12.88
C HIS A 29 -11.51 -26.03 13.94
N VAL A 30 -11.97 -25.93 15.18
CA VAL A 30 -11.19 -25.37 16.30
C VAL A 30 -10.51 -26.50 17.06
N THR A 31 -9.19 -26.46 17.14
CA THR A 31 -8.37 -27.30 18.03
C THR A 31 -7.82 -26.44 19.16
N GLY A 32 -7.98 -26.88 20.42
CA GLY A 32 -7.67 -26.07 21.60
C GLY A 32 -8.86 -25.24 22.08
N VAL A 33 -8.60 -24.13 22.78
CA VAL A 33 -9.64 -23.27 23.35
C VAL A 33 -9.41 -21.82 22.90
N ILE A 34 -10.39 -21.24 22.20
CA ILE A 34 -10.39 -19.81 21.89
C ILE A 34 -10.75 -19.04 23.17
N PRO A 35 -9.95 -18.05 23.61
CA PRO A 35 -10.24 -17.27 24.80
C PRO A 35 -11.62 -16.60 24.72
N ALA A 36 -12.42 -16.70 25.77
CA ALA A 36 -13.80 -16.18 25.77
C ALA A 36 -13.90 -14.66 25.59
N TRP A 37 -12.84 -13.91 25.94
CA TRP A 37 -12.76 -12.47 25.74
C TRP A 37 -12.49 -12.08 24.29
N LEU A 38 -12.01 -13.01 23.45
CA LEU A 38 -11.67 -12.74 22.06
C LEU A 38 -12.93 -12.82 21.20
N ASN A 39 -13.57 -11.66 20.99
CA ASN A 39 -14.74 -11.52 20.12
C ASN A 39 -14.51 -10.36 19.15
N GLY A 40 -14.54 -10.65 17.86
CA GLY A 40 -14.27 -9.67 16.81
C GLY A 40 -13.78 -10.33 15.53
N SER A 41 -13.40 -9.51 14.56
CA SER A 41 -12.94 -9.95 13.24
C SER A 41 -11.46 -9.63 13.03
N LEU A 42 -10.69 -10.61 12.56
CA LEU A 42 -9.36 -10.40 11.99
C LEU A 42 -9.51 -10.21 10.49
N LEU A 43 -9.20 -9.00 10.00
CA LEU A 43 -9.17 -8.67 8.59
C LEU A 43 -7.73 -8.66 8.08
N ARG A 44 -7.48 -9.30 6.94
CA ARG A 44 -6.17 -9.30 6.28
C ARG A 44 -6.34 -9.17 4.76
N LEU A 45 -5.32 -8.62 4.11
CA LEU A 45 -5.22 -8.55 2.66
C LEU A 45 -3.97 -9.28 2.18
N GLY A 46 -4.04 -9.77 0.95
CA GLY A 46 -2.93 -10.36 0.22
C GLY A 46 -3.33 -10.64 -1.23
N PRO A 47 -2.37 -11.06 -2.07
CA PRO A 47 -2.67 -11.52 -3.43
C PRO A 47 -3.43 -12.86 -3.37
N GLY A 48 -4.50 -13.00 -4.16
CA GLY A 48 -5.29 -14.23 -4.24
C GLY A 48 -5.49 -14.81 -5.65
N LEU A 49 -5.10 -14.05 -6.68
CA LEU A 49 -5.18 -14.44 -8.08
C LEU A 49 -3.87 -14.01 -8.76
N PHE A 50 -3.10 -14.98 -9.22
CA PHE A 50 -1.73 -14.79 -9.73
C PHE A 50 -1.63 -14.86 -11.26
N GLU A 51 -2.75 -15.02 -11.95
CA GLU A 51 -2.84 -15.05 -13.40
C GLU A 51 -4.24 -14.63 -13.89
N ILE A 52 -4.31 -14.08 -15.10
CA ILE A 52 -5.55 -13.77 -15.80
C ILE A 52 -5.57 -14.56 -17.12
N GLY A 53 -6.26 -15.70 -17.13
CA GLY A 53 -6.17 -16.63 -18.25
C GLY A 53 -4.74 -17.16 -18.39
N ASP A 54 -4.11 -16.93 -19.53
CA ASP A 54 -2.73 -17.34 -19.81
C ASP A 54 -1.68 -16.26 -19.45
N GLU A 55 -2.10 -15.09 -18.92
CA GLU A 55 -1.22 -13.98 -18.55
C GLU A 55 -0.85 -14.04 -17.06
N PRO A 56 0.42 -14.37 -16.70
CA PRO A 56 0.83 -14.46 -15.31
C PRO A 56 1.20 -13.08 -14.73
N PHE A 57 1.02 -12.95 -13.42
CA PHE A 57 1.65 -11.90 -12.62
C PHE A 57 3.05 -12.35 -12.15
N TYR A 58 4.06 -11.50 -12.35
CA TYR A 58 5.47 -11.86 -12.14
C TYR A 58 6.01 -11.54 -10.75
N HIS A 59 5.42 -10.56 -10.05
CA HIS A 59 5.88 -10.15 -8.72
C HIS A 59 4.87 -10.48 -7.63
N LEU A 60 5.37 -10.68 -6.40
CA LEU A 60 4.55 -10.96 -5.21
C LEU A 60 3.46 -9.90 -4.96
N PHE A 61 3.70 -8.67 -5.41
CA PHE A 61 2.82 -7.53 -5.18
C PHE A 61 1.86 -7.23 -6.34
N ASP A 62 1.72 -8.17 -7.28
CA ASP A 62 0.93 -7.98 -8.50
C ASP A 62 -0.39 -8.76 -8.47
N GLY A 63 -0.45 -9.86 -7.72
CA GLY A 63 -1.66 -10.69 -7.64
C GLY A 63 -2.85 -9.88 -7.11
N GLN A 64 -4.05 -10.18 -7.61
CA GLN A 64 -5.22 -9.33 -7.33
C GLN A 64 -5.64 -9.44 -5.86
N ALA A 65 -6.00 -8.29 -5.27
CA ALA A 65 -6.30 -8.13 -3.86
C ALA A 65 -7.45 -9.03 -3.39
N LEU A 66 -7.14 -9.91 -2.45
CA LEU A 66 -8.07 -10.80 -1.78
C LEU A 66 -8.15 -10.42 -0.30
N MET A 67 -9.36 -10.06 0.14
CA MET A 67 -9.62 -9.75 1.54
C MET A 67 -10.05 -11.02 2.26
N HIS A 68 -9.46 -11.25 3.43
CA HIS A 68 -9.72 -12.39 4.31
C HIS A 68 -10.30 -11.91 5.63
N LYS A 69 -11.29 -12.66 6.14
CA LYS A 69 -11.88 -12.45 7.45
C LYS A 69 -11.91 -13.74 8.25
N PHE A 70 -11.38 -13.70 9.46
CA PHE A 70 -11.70 -14.66 10.51
C PHE A 70 -12.60 -13.97 11.52
N ASP A 71 -13.83 -14.42 11.66
CA ASP A 71 -14.77 -13.88 12.64
C ASP A 71 -14.84 -14.80 13.85
N LEU A 72 -14.56 -14.26 15.04
CA LEU A 72 -14.48 -14.98 16.28
C LEU A 72 -15.61 -14.55 17.20
N LYS A 73 -16.46 -15.51 17.60
CA LYS A 73 -17.59 -15.23 18.48
C LYS A 73 -17.92 -16.46 19.32
N ASN A 74 -17.96 -16.29 20.64
CA ASN A 74 -18.36 -17.33 21.58
C ASN A 74 -17.59 -18.67 21.38
N GLY A 75 -16.28 -18.58 21.19
CA GLY A 75 -15.41 -19.75 20.99
C GLY A 75 -15.52 -20.42 19.60
N LYS A 76 -16.34 -19.88 18.70
CA LYS A 76 -16.47 -20.33 17.31
C LYS A 76 -15.73 -19.39 16.38
N VAL A 77 -15.24 -19.93 15.27
CA VAL A 77 -14.55 -19.19 14.23
C VAL A 77 -15.19 -19.49 12.88
N THR A 78 -15.48 -18.45 12.10
CA THR A 78 -15.78 -18.59 10.67
C THR A 78 -14.68 -17.95 9.83
N TYR A 79 -14.50 -18.44 8.62
CA TYR A 79 -13.58 -17.89 7.63
C TYR A 79 -14.35 -17.46 6.39
N TYR A 80 -14.01 -16.29 5.86
CA TYR A 80 -14.59 -15.77 4.64
C TYR A 80 -13.53 -15.01 3.83
N ARG A 81 -13.63 -15.05 2.50
CA ARG A 81 -12.73 -14.30 1.62
C ARG A 81 -13.43 -13.84 0.36
N ARG A 82 -13.08 -12.64 -0.11
CA ARG A 82 -13.66 -12.02 -1.31
C ARG A 82 -12.62 -11.14 -2.01
N PHE A 83 -12.56 -11.19 -3.34
CA PHE A 83 -11.70 -10.28 -4.10
C PHE A 83 -12.24 -8.85 -4.01
N LEU A 84 -11.33 -7.88 -3.87
CA LEU A 84 -11.73 -6.49 -3.98
C LEU A 84 -12.13 -6.19 -5.43
N ARG A 85 -13.26 -5.51 -5.61
CA ARG A 85 -13.76 -5.09 -6.92
C ARG A 85 -13.13 -3.76 -7.32
N THR A 86 -11.80 -3.76 -7.40
CA THR A 86 -10.97 -2.65 -7.88
C THR A 86 -11.10 -2.52 -9.40
N ASP A 87 -10.70 -1.38 -9.97
CA ASP A 87 -10.66 -1.21 -11.42
C ASP A 87 -9.70 -2.22 -12.06
N ALA A 88 -8.55 -2.48 -11.41
CA ALA A 88 -7.61 -3.53 -11.83
C ALA A 88 -8.30 -4.90 -11.96
N TYR A 89 -9.02 -5.33 -10.93
CA TYR A 89 -9.70 -6.62 -10.92
C TYR A 89 -10.88 -6.66 -11.89
N VAL A 90 -11.77 -5.67 -11.83
CA VAL A 90 -13.00 -5.64 -12.65
C VAL A 90 -12.65 -5.60 -14.13
N ARG A 91 -11.68 -4.77 -14.55
CA ARG A 91 -11.24 -4.71 -15.95
C ARG A 91 -10.54 -5.99 -16.36
N ALA A 92 -9.69 -6.56 -15.50
CA ALA A 92 -9.02 -7.82 -15.82
C ALA A 92 -10.00 -8.98 -16.03
N MET A 93 -11.03 -9.08 -15.18
CA MET A 93 -12.10 -10.09 -15.33
C MET A 93 -12.98 -9.83 -16.56
N THR A 94 -13.27 -8.57 -16.87
CA THR A 94 -14.11 -8.19 -18.02
C THR A 94 -13.40 -8.43 -19.35
N GLU A 95 -12.13 -8.03 -19.44
CA GLU A 95 -11.32 -8.12 -20.66
C GLU A 95 -10.55 -9.44 -20.78
N LYS A 96 -10.55 -10.27 -19.74
CA LYS A 96 -9.85 -11.57 -19.66
C LYS A 96 -8.36 -11.47 -19.94
N ARG A 97 -7.73 -10.39 -19.47
CA ARG A 97 -6.29 -10.08 -19.60
C ARG A 97 -5.86 -9.10 -18.52
N ILE A 98 -4.56 -8.89 -18.34
CA ILE A 98 -4.03 -7.84 -17.46
C ILE A 98 -4.20 -6.48 -18.16
N VAL A 99 -5.02 -5.60 -17.58
CA VAL A 99 -5.37 -4.30 -18.18
C VAL A 99 -4.63 -3.13 -17.54
N ILE A 100 -4.32 -3.24 -16.24
CA ILE A 100 -3.60 -2.21 -15.48
C ILE A 100 -2.21 -2.75 -15.12
N THR A 101 -1.17 -1.95 -15.34
CA THR A 101 0.19 -2.28 -14.94
C THR A 101 0.27 -2.35 -13.42
N GLU A 102 0.73 -3.49 -12.91
CA GLU A 102 1.00 -3.73 -11.48
C GLU A 102 2.48 -3.46 -11.17
N PHE A 103 2.90 -3.72 -9.92
CA PHE A 103 4.24 -3.38 -9.44
C PHE A 103 5.37 -3.93 -10.33
N GLY A 104 5.35 -5.23 -10.65
CA GLY A 104 6.35 -5.91 -11.47
C GLY A 104 5.80 -6.51 -12.77
N THR A 105 4.54 -6.24 -13.11
CA THR A 105 3.89 -6.78 -14.30
C THR A 105 3.29 -5.68 -15.16
N THR A 106 3.81 -5.53 -16.37
CA THR A 106 3.34 -4.54 -17.34
C THR A 106 2.07 -5.04 -18.04
N ALA A 107 1.02 -4.21 -18.05
CA ALA A 107 -0.15 -4.48 -18.89
C ALA A 107 0.17 -4.13 -20.35
N TYR A 108 -0.19 -5.01 -21.28
CA TYR A 108 0.01 -4.76 -22.70
C TYR A 108 -1.25 -4.17 -23.36
N PRO A 109 -1.11 -3.25 -24.35
CA PRO A 109 -2.24 -2.74 -25.09
C PRO A 109 -2.94 -3.87 -25.86
N ASP A 110 -4.27 -3.89 -25.78
CA ASP A 110 -5.14 -4.86 -26.45
C ASP A 110 -4.65 -5.18 -27.89
N PRO A 111 -4.30 -6.46 -28.19
CA PRO A 111 -3.81 -6.86 -29.50
C PRO A 111 -4.88 -6.72 -30.60
N CYS A 112 -6.16 -6.68 -30.23
CA CYS A 112 -7.29 -6.51 -31.15
C CYS A 112 -7.57 -5.05 -31.52
N LYS A 113 -6.91 -4.08 -30.85
CA LYS A 113 -7.05 -2.64 -31.16
C LYS A 113 -6.14 -2.25 -32.33
N ASN A 114 -6.73 -1.67 -33.38
CA ASN A 114 -6.02 -1.08 -34.52
C ASN A 114 -4.97 -0.05 -34.07
N ILE A 115 -3.91 0.15 -34.87
CA ILE A 115 -2.80 1.08 -34.59
C ILE A 115 -3.28 2.48 -34.17
N PHE A 116 -4.37 2.97 -34.79
CA PHE A 116 -4.97 4.26 -34.44
C PHE A 116 -5.60 4.29 -33.03
N SER A 117 -6.31 3.25 -32.61
CA SER A 117 -6.88 3.19 -31.25
C SER A 117 -5.83 2.92 -30.18
N ARG A 118 -4.73 2.22 -30.53
CA ARG A 118 -3.52 2.14 -29.71
C ARG A 118 -2.90 3.51 -29.47
N PHE A 119 -2.78 4.33 -30.52
CA PHE A 119 -2.27 5.70 -30.41
C PHE A 119 -3.12 6.59 -29.50
N PHE A 120 -4.46 6.54 -29.60
CA PHE A 120 -5.35 7.29 -28.71
C PHE A 120 -5.28 6.86 -27.24
N THR A 121 -5.01 5.58 -26.97
CA THR A 121 -4.86 5.06 -25.59
C THR A 121 -3.62 5.66 -24.92
N TYR A 122 -2.54 5.93 -25.66
CA TYR A 122 -1.36 6.63 -25.14
C TYR A 122 -1.65 8.06 -24.65
N PHE A 123 -2.69 8.72 -25.15
CA PHE A 123 -3.06 10.10 -24.74
C PHE A 123 -4.01 10.16 -23.53
N GLN A 124 -4.52 9.03 -23.03
CA GLN A 124 -5.49 9.00 -21.92
C GLN A 124 -4.86 9.14 -20.51
N GLY A 125 -3.55 9.40 -20.41
CA GLY A 125 -2.86 9.54 -19.14
C GLY A 125 -2.43 8.19 -18.55
N ILE A 126 -1.55 8.24 -17.56
CA ILE A 126 -1.01 7.06 -16.89
C ILE A 126 -2.09 6.49 -15.94
N GLU A 127 -2.57 5.28 -16.22
CA GLU A 127 -3.47 4.56 -15.31
C GLU A 127 -2.66 3.95 -14.16
N VAL A 128 -2.79 4.53 -12.96
CA VAL A 128 -2.15 4.05 -11.73
C VAL A 128 -2.99 2.93 -11.12
N THR A 129 -2.34 1.89 -10.58
CA THR A 129 -3.03 0.73 -9.99
C THR A 129 -3.80 1.10 -8.72
N ASP A 130 -5.00 0.53 -8.60
CA ASP A 130 -5.83 0.55 -7.40
C ASP A 130 -5.94 -0.85 -6.76
N ASN A 131 -5.05 -1.79 -7.13
CA ASN A 131 -4.96 -3.13 -6.54
C ASN A 131 -4.54 -3.05 -5.05
N CYS A 132 -5.51 -2.87 -4.17
CA CYS A 132 -5.31 -2.60 -2.74
C CYS A 132 -5.03 -3.88 -1.91
N LEU A 133 -3.95 -4.59 -2.24
CA LEU A 133 -3.61 -5.90 -1.68
C LEU A 133 -2.78 -5.87 -0.37
N VAL A 134 -2.35 -4.70 0.10
CA VAL A 134 -1.28 -4.62 1.11
C VAL A 134 -1.83 -4.59 2.53
N ASN A 135 -2.77 -3.69 2.82
CA ASN A 135 -3.28 -3.51 4.19
C ASN A 135 -4.71 -2.93 4.22
N VAL A 136 -5.38 -3.08 5.36
CA VAL A 136 -6.69 -2.47 5.64
C VAL A 136 -6.62 -1.71 6.96
N TYR A 137 -7.14 -0.49 6.99
CA TYR A 137 -7.11 0.34 8.19
C TYR A 137 -8.37 1.23 8.33
N PRO A 138 -8.74 1.59 9.57
CA PRO A 138 -9.91 2.43 9.80
C PRO A 138 -9.62 3.92 9.56
N ILE A 139 -10.61 4.63 9.02
CA ILE A 139 -10.70 6.10 9.01
C ILE A 139 -12.11 6.46 9.48
N GLY A 140 -12.21 7.03 10.69
CA GLY A 140 -13.53 7.26 11.30
C GLY A 140 -14.26 5.94 11.57
N GLU A 141 -15.46 5.79 11.03
CA GLU A 141 -16.29 4.58 11.16
C GLU A 141 -16.09 3.60 9.97
N ASP A 142 -15.30 4.00 8.98
CA ASP A 142 -15.12 3.27 7.72
C ASP A 142 -13.78 2.53 7.68
N PHE A 143 -13.70 1.49 6.86
CA PHE A 143 -12.47 0.73 6.62
C PHE A 143 -12.01 0.88 5.17
N TYR A 144 -10.71 1.04 4.99
CA TYR A 144 -10.09 1.24 3.68
C TYR A 144 -8.97 0.22 3.47
N ALA A 145 -9.10 -0.56 2.41
CA ALA A 145 -8.00 -1.33 1.84
C ALA A 145 -7.08 -0.39 1.07
N CYS A 146 -5.77 -0.67 1.08
CA CYS A 146 -4.78 0.15 0.42
C CYS A 146 -3.66 -0.67 -0.22
N THR A 147 -3.04 -0.03 -1.21
CA THR A 147 -1.68 -0.29 -1.68
C THR A 147 -0.84 0.95 -1.39
N GLU A 148 0.23 1.21 -2.16
CA GLU A 148 1.12 2.35 -1.96
C GLU A 148 0.93 3.48 -2.99
N THR A 149 -0.21 3.50 -3.68
CA THR A 149 -0.59 4.53 -4.65
C THR A 149 -1.46 5.60 -4.00
N ASN A 150 -2.05 6.50 -4.80
CA ASN A 150 -3.03 7.48 -4.35
C ASN A 150 -4.44 6.89 -4.19
N PHE A 151 -4.69 5.68 -4.69
CA PHE A 151 -6.00 5.04 -4.59
C PHE A 151 -6.09 4.16 -3.34
N ILE A 152 -7.16 4.36 -2.58
CA ILE A 152 -7.59 3.48 -1.50
C ILE A 152 -9.03 3.03 -1.75
N THR A 153 -9.38 1.83 -1.30
CA THR A 153 -10.69 1.23 -1.55
C THR A 153 -11.46 1.08 -0.24
N LYS A 154 -12.56 1.82 -0.09
CA LYS A 154 -13.49 1.64 1.02
C LYS A 154 -14.13 0.25 0.94
N VAL A 155 -14.14 -0.48 2.04
CA VAL A 155 -14.66 -1.85 2.14
C VAL A 155 -15.65 -1.96 3.31
N ASN A 156 -16.61 -2.87 3.17
CA ASN A 156 -17.48 -3.27 4.28
C ASN A 156 -16.78 -4.37 5.10
N PRO A 157 -16.45 -4.13 6.40
CA PRO A 157 -15.73 -5.10 7.21
C PRO A 157 -16.54 -6.37 7.55
N ASP A 158 -17.88 -6.30 7.46
CA ASP A 158 -18.76 -7.43 7.76
C ASP A 158 -18.93 -8.35 6.56
N THR A 159 -19.17 -7.77 5.38
CA THR A 159 -19.50 -8.50 4.12
C THR A 159 -18.32 -8.64 3.15
N LEU A 160 -17.20 -7.97 3.42
CA LEU A 160 -16.02 -7.86 2.53
C LEU A 160 -16.34 -7.24 1.16
N GLU A 161 -17.46 -6.52 1.06
CA GLU A 161 -17.85 -5.84 -0.17
C GLU A 161 -17.01 -4.60 -0.41
N THR A 162 -16.63 -4.41 -1.66
CA THR A 162 -16.03 -3.16 -2.13
C THR A 162 -17.11 -2.10 -2.25
N VAL A 163 -16.93 -0.99 -1.56
CA VAL A 163 -17.93 0.09 -1.49
C VAL A 163 -17.59 1.22 -2.45
N LYS A 164 -16.35 1.73 -2.41
CA LYS A 164 -15.97 2.93 -3.17
C LYS A 164 -14.45 3.03 -3.34
N LYS A 165 -14.00 3.40 -4.54
CA LYS A 165 -12.62 3.88 -4.78
C LYS A 165 -12.50 5.35 -4.37
N VAL A 166 -11.44 5.68 -3.63
CA VAL A 166 -11.11 7.05 -3.20
C VAL A 166 -9.73 7.41 -3.72
N ASP A 167 -9.66 8.57 -4.39
CA ASP A 167 -8.41 9.18 -4.83
C ASP A 167 -7.95 10.21 -3.80
N LEU A 168 -6.83 9.95 -3.13
CA LEU A 168 -6.26 10.85 -2.13
C LEU A 168 -5.76 12.17 -2.72
N CYS A 169 -5.41 12.21 -4.01
CA CYS A 169 -4.96 13.42 -4.71
C CYS A 169 -6.06 14.49 -4.78
N ASN A 170 -7.33 14.11 -4.65
CA ASN A 170 -8.45 15.06 -4.60
C ASN A 170 -8.49 15.88 -3.31
N TYR A 171 -7.79 15.44 -2.27
CA TYR A 171 -7.82 16.05 -0.93
C TYR A 171 -6.44 16.55 -0.47
N LEU A 172 -5.36 15.94 -0.97
CA LEU A 172 -4.01 16.14 -0.49
C LEU A 172 -3.04 16.28 -1.67
N SER A 173 -2.03 17.14 -1.50
CA SER A 173 -0.91 17.25 -2.45
C SER A 173 0.12 16.14 -2.18
N ILE A 174 -0.19 14.94 -2.66
CA ILE A 174 0.67 13.74 -2.63
C ILE A 174 0.51 12.98 -3.96
N ASN A 175 1.48 12.15 -4.29
CA ASN A 175 1.45 11.25 -5.45
C ASN A 175 1.01 9.83 -5.05
N GLY A 176 1.12 9.50 -3.78
CA GLY A 176 0.75 8.21 -3.17
C GLY A 176 1.01 8.27 -1.67
N ALA A 177 0.49 7.30 -0.92
CA ALA A 177 0.70 7.19 0.52
C ALA A 177 1.04 5.75 0.90
N THR A 178 1.73 5.55 2.03
CA THR A 178 2.12 4.19 2.45
C THR A 178 0.91 3.35 2.87
N ALA A 179 1.04 2.03 2.82
CA ALA A 179 0.06 1.12 3.40
C ALA A 179 0.12 1.04 4.95
N HIS A 180 0.98 1.82 5.59
CA HIS A 180 1.27 1.76 7.03
C HIS A 180 1.05 3.10 7.74
N PRO A 181 -0.20 3.60 7.77
CA PRO A 181 -0.51 4.77 8.57
C PRO A 181 -0.41 4.48 10.07
N HIS A 182 -0.10 5.52 10.84
CA HIS A 182 -0.23 5.53 12.30
C HIS A 182 -1.61 6.02 12.70
N ILE A 183 -2.27 5.31 13.61
CA ILE A 183 -3.61 5.67 14.11
C ILE A 183 -3.52 5.95 15.60
N GLU A 184 -3.93 7.15 16.02
CA GLU A 184 -3.97 7.53 17.43
C GLU A 184 -5.22 7.01 18.12
N GLN A 185 -5.22 7.00 19.45
CA GLN A 185 -6.34 6.50 20.26
C GLN A 185 -7.66 7.25 19.99
N ASP A 186 -7.58 8.52 19.60
CA ASP A 186 -8.76 9.32 19.26
C ASP A 186 -9.31 9.03 17.85
N GLY A 187 -8.62 8.21 17.05
CA GLY A 187 -8.94 7.92 15.66
C GLY A 187 -8.26 8.83 14.63
N THR A 188 -7.37 9.74 15.06
CA THR A 188 -6.54 10.52 14.13
C THR A 188 -5.62 9.60 13.35
N VAL A 189 -5.60 9.74 12.02
CA VAL A 189 -4.71 8.97 11.15
C VAL A 189 -3.58 9.86 10.62
N TYR A 190 -2.35 9.39 10.73
CA TYR A 190 -1.16 10.00 10.13
C TYR A 190 -0.56 9.07 9.10
N ASN A 191 -0.18 9.60 7.94
CA ASN A 191 0.53 8.84 6.92
C ASN A 191 1.63 9.70 6.28
N ILE A 192 2.51 9.09 5.50
CA ILE A 192 3.54 9.77 4.70
C ILE A 192 3.33 9.48 3.22
N GLY A 193 3.56 10.47 2.38
CA GLY A 193 3.42 10.35 0.93
C GLY A 193 4.40 11.22 0.17
N ASN A 194 4.88 10.73 -0.97
CA ASN A 194 5.72 11.51 -1.89
C ASN A 194 4.92 12.68 -2.46
N CYS A 195 5.54 13.83 -2.66
CA CYS A 195 4.90 14.99 -3.27
C CYS A 195 5.89 15.84 -4.08
N PHE A 196 5.35 16.75 -4.88
CA PHE A 196 6.14 17.86 -5.44
C PHE A 196 6.28 18.96 -4.39
N GLY A 197 7.50 19.15 -3.91
CA GLY A 197 7.89 20.25 -3.03
C GLY A 197 8.11 21.56 -3.78
N LYS A 198 8.58 22.58 -3.04
CA LYS A 198 8.89 23.90 -3.62
C LYS A 198 10.06 23.80 -4.62
N ASN A 199 10.12 24.74 -5.57
CA ASN A 199 11.20 24.86 -6.56
C ASN A 199 11.42 23.63 -7.47
N MET A 200 10.35 22.90 -7.80
CA MET A 200 10.44 21.68 -8.63
C MET A 200 11.40 20.66 -8.02
N SER A 201 11.30 20.46 -6.70
CA SER A 201 12.00 19.41 -5.97
C SER A 201 10.99 18.40 -5.45
N LEU A 202 11.40 17.16 -5.25
CA LEU A 202 10.58 16.16 -4.58
C LEU A 202 10.71 16.28 -3.06
N ALA A 203 9.65 15.93 -2.37
CA ALA A 203 9.55 15.98 -0.92
C ALA A 203 8.60 14.88 -0.41
N TYR A 204 8.49 14.77 0.91
CA TYR A 204 7.57 13.83 1.56
C TYR A 204 6.67 14.60 2.52
N ASN A 205 5.36 14.53 2.29
CA ASN A 205 4.36 15.16 3.16
C ASN A 205 3.89 14.17 4.23
N ILE A 206 3.96 14.56 5.50
CA ILE A 206 3.16 13.94 6.54
C ILE A 206 1.74 14.48 6.43
N ILE A 207 0.79 13.59 6.22
CA ILE A 207 -0.63 13.89 6.14
C ILE A 207 -1.32 13.54 7.45
N LYS A 208 -2.36 14.29 7.80
CA LYS A 208 -3.24 14.04 8.94
C LYS A 208 -4.68 14.00 8.47
N ILE A 209 -5.38 12.93 8.83
CA ILE A 209 -6.83 12.79 8.71
C ILE A 209 -7.39 12.88 10.14
N PRO A 210 -8.25 13.86 10.45
CA PRO A 210 -8.82 13.99 11.79
C PRO A 210 -9.76 12.82 12.11
N PRO A 211 -10.11 12.60 13.39
CA PRO A 211 -11.09 11.60 13.74
C PRO A 211 -12.50 11.99 13.26
N ALA A 212 -13.41 11.02 13.22
CA ALA A 212 -14.82 11.27 12.92
C ALA A 212 -15.43 12.27 13.92
N GLN A 213 -16.16 13.25 13.38
CA GLN A 213 -16.87 14.25 14.18
C GLN A 213 -18.37 14.09 13.93
N LYS A 214 -19.14 13.89 15.00
CA LYS A 214 -20.60 13.70 14.91
C LYS A 214 -21.25 14.80 14.08
N GLY A 215 -22.09 14.40 13.11
CA GLY A 215 -22.88 15.30 12.27
C GLY A 215 -22.07 16.13 11.26
N LYS A 216 -20.82 15.74 10.96
CA LYS A 216 -20.00 16.41 9.94
C LYS A 216 -19.64 15.48 8.78
N SER A 217 -19.07 16.08 7.73
CA SER A 217 -18.59 15.36 6.55
C SER A 217 -17.46 14.37 6.82
N ASP A 218 -17.24 13.49 5.85
CA ASP A 218 -16.25 12.41 5.84
C ASP A 218 -14.87 12.93 6.32
N PRO A 219 -14.22 12.27 7.30
CA PRO A 219 -12.91 12.67 7.80
C PRO A 219 -11.87 12.93 6.72
N ILE A 220 -11.90 12.18 5.61
CA ILE A 220 -10.96 12.32 4.49
C ILE A 220 -11.02 13.72 3.88
N GLU A 221 -12.18 14.36 3.83
CA GLU A 221 -12.33 15.72 3.28
C GLU A 221 -11.59 16.78 4.09
N LYS A 222 -11.28 16.49 5.36
CA LYS A 222 -10.56 17.38 6.27
C LYS A 222 -9.09 17.02 6.41
N SER A 223 -8.59 16.19 5.48
CA SER A 223 -7.19 15.84 5.42
C SER A 223 -6.33 17.07 5.21
N LYS A 224 -5.17 17.12 5.86
CA LYS A 224 -4.20 18.21 5.68
C LYS A 224 -2.77 17.73 5.75
N VAL A 225 -1.86 18.47 5.12
CA VAL A 225 -0.42 18.31 5.32
C VAL A 225 -0.04 18.95 6.65
N VAL A 226 0.77 18.23 7.44
CA VAL A 226 1.24 18.66 8.77
C VAL A 226 2.65 19.22 8.68
N VAL A 227 3.55 18.48 8.03
CA VAL A 227 4.95 18.85 7.85
C VAL A 227 5.48 18.21 6.57
N GLN A 228 6.48 18.84 5.96
CA GLN A 228 7.15 18.36 4.77
C GLN A 228 8.61 18.03 5.08
N PHE A 229 9.04 16.82 4.73
CA PHE A 229 10.44 16.41 4.76
C PHE A 229 11.11 16.66 3.41
N PRO A 230 12.38 17.11 3.40
CA PRO A 230 13.13 17.25 2.17
C PRO A 230 13.51 15.88 1.60
N SER A 231 13.74 15.83 0.28
CA SER A 231 14.40 14.71 -0.38
C SER A 231 15.91 14.96 -0.50
N SER A 232 16.73 13.94 -0.31
CA SER A 232 18.18 14.01 -0.54
C SER A 232 18.52 14.27 -2.02
N GLU A 233 17.63 13.89 -2.93
CA GLU A 233 17.81 14.06 -4.37
C GLU A 233 16.61 14.75 -5.00
N ARG A 234 16.89 15.73 -5.88
CA ARG A 234 15.87 16.62 -6.43
C ARG A 234 14.78 15.91 -7.24
N PHE A 235 15.15 14.88 -7.99
CA PHE A 235 14.27 14.20 -8.95
C PHE A 235 14.11 12.69 -8.70
N LYS A 236 14.61 12.21 -7.55
CA LYS A 236 14.60 10.81 -7.16
C LYS A 236 14.20 10.68 -5.70
N PRO A 237 12.90 10.54 -5.39
CA PRO A 237 12.48 10.29 -4.02
C PRO A 237 12.92 8.86 -3.65
N SER A 238 13.20 8.65 -2.38
CA SER A 238 13.36 7.31 -1.84
C SER A 238 12.03 6.59 -1.79
N TYR A 239 12.10 5.27 -1.88
CA TYR A 239 11.01 4.40 -1.52
C TYR A 239 10.72 4.51 -0.02
N VAL A 240 9.45 4.69 0.33
CA VAL A 240 8.98 4.83 1.71
C VAL A 240 7.82 3.86 1.92
N HIS A 241 8.05 2.84 2.74
CA HIS A 241 7.03 1.85 3.10
C HIS A 241 6.35 2.17 4.44
N SER A 242 7.07 2.83 5.36
CA SER A 242 6.54 3.24 6.67
C SER A 242 7.37 4.37 7.27
N PHE A 243 6.89 4.98 8.35
CA PHE A 243 7.59 5.99 9.13
C PHE A 243 7.37 5.77 10.63
N GLY A 244 8.17 6.41 11.47
CA GLY A 244 8.02 6.39 12.92
C GLY A 244 7.17 7.57 13.42
N LYS A 245 6.39 7.34 14.47
CA LYS A 245 5.63 8.38 15.17
C LYS A 245 5.74 8.17 16.68
N THR A 246 6.00 9.25 17.42
CA THR A 246 5.92 9.26 18.88
C THR A 246 4.79 10.19 19.33
N GLU A 247 4.72 10.50 20.62
CA GLU A 247 3.83 11.55 21.12
C GLU A 247 4.18 12.92 20.53
N ASN A 248 5.47 13.20 20.35
CA ASN A 248 5.97 14.55 20.04
C ASN A 248 6.67 14.68 18.68
N TYR A 249 7.03 13.57 18.04
CA TYR A 249 7.86 13.58 16.83
C TYR A 249 7.36 12.65 15.73
N PHE A 250 7.66 13.04 14.48
CA PHE A 250 7.70 12.16 13.32
C PHE A 250 9.15 11.82 12.99
N VAL A 251 9.40 10.57 12.63
CA VAL A 251 10.72 10.06 12.23
C VAL A 251 10.59 9.45 10.84
N PHE A 252 11.27 10.03 9.86
CA PHE A 252 11.32 9.51 8.50
C PHE A 252 12.74 8.99 8.19
N ILE A 253 12.82 7.78 7.65
CA ILE A 253 14.07 7.13 7.27
C ILE A 253 14.18 7.14 5.75
N GLU A 254 15.02 8.01 5.22
CA GLU A 254 15.28 8.10 3.78
C GLU A 254 16.35 7.07 3.39
N THR A 255 15.92 6.00 2.73
CA THR A 255 16.77 4.87 2.31
C THR A 255 17.49 5.15 0.99
N PRO A 256 18.55 4.42 0.63
CA PRO A 256 19.21 4.61 -0.67
C PRO A 256 18.43 4.00 -1.84
N ILE A 257 17.27 3.36 -1.60
CA ILE A 257 16.40 2.83 -2.66
C ILE A 257 15.62 4.01 -3.23
N LYS A 258 15.89 4.39 -4.47
CA LYS A 258 15.38 5.56 -5.16
C LYS A 258 14.42 5.20 -6.28
N ILE A 259 13.44 6.06 -6.52
CA ILE A 259 12.49 5.95 -7.64
C ILE A 259 12.92 6.95 -8.72
N ASN A 260 13.30 6.46 -9.88
CA ASN A 260 13.69 7.28 -11.02
C ASN A 260 12.45 7.75 -11.78
N LEU A 261 11.95 8.95 -11.44
CA LEU A 261 10.75 9.51 -12.06
C LEU A 261 10.91 9.79 -13.57
N LEU A 262 12.14 10.03 -14.03
CA LEU A 262 12.39 10.21 -15.46
C LEU A 262 12.14 8.90 -16.21
N LYS A 263 12.59 7.76 -15.68
CA LYS A 263 12.25 6.43 -16.23
C LYS A 263 10.74 6.21 -16.18
N PHE A 264 10.10 6.49 -15.04
CA PHE A 264 8.66 6.34 -14.87
C PHE A 264 7.87 7.12 -15.93
N LEU A 265 8.18 8.39 -16.17
CA LEU A 265 7.44 9.22 -17.12
C LEU A 265 7.79 8.91 -18.59
N SER A 266 9.06 8.62 -18.90
CA SER A 266 9.51 8.42 -20.28
C SER A 266 9.26 7.01 -20.82
N LEU A 267 9.42 5.97 -20.00
CA LEU A 267 9.31 4.58 -20.46
C LEU A 267 7.86 4.09 -20.47
N TRP A 268 7.00 4.64 -19.62
CA TRP A 268 5.58 4.28 -19.56
C TRP A 268 4.85 4.54 -20.88
N SER A 269 5.24 5.59 -21.60
CA SER A 269 4.61 5.98 -22.87
C SER A 269 5.26 5.35 -24.12
N ILE A 270 6.42 4.70 -24.01
CA ILE A 270 7.23 4.30 -25.18
C ILE A 270 7.60 2.82 -25.20
N MET A 271 7.97 2.21 -24.05
CA MET A 271 8.62 0.89 -24.05
C MET A 271 7.89 -0.18 -23.26
N GLY A 272 6.78 0.15 -22.58
CA GLY A 272 6.10 -0.77 -21.67
C GLY A 272 6.96 -1.07 -20.46
N THR A 273 6.76 -0.34 -19.37
CA THR A 273 7.51 -0.48 -18.12
C THR A 273 6.55 -0.79 -16.97
N ASN A 274 7.09 -1.28 -15.86
CA ASN A 274 6.37 -1.39 -14.59
C ASN A 274 7.04 -0.52 -13.51
N TYR A 275 6.48 -0.53 -12.30
CA TYR A 275 7.02 0.29 -11.20
C TYR A 275 8.42 -0.18 -10.79
N MET A 276 8.66 -1.50 -10.75
CA MET A 276 9.93 -2.09 -10.33
C MET A 276 11.12 -1.62 -11.20
N ASP A 277 10.93 -1.46 -12.52
CA ASP A 277 11.96 -0.95 -13.44
C ASP A 277 12.46 0.48 -13.11
N CYS A 278 11.63 1.23 -12.39
CA CYS A 278 11.93 2.60 -11.99
C CYS A 278 12.77 2.67 -10.72
N PHE A 279 12.98 1.55 -10.00
CA PHE A 279 13.81 1.54 -8.80
C PHE A 279 15.30 1.47 -9.14
N GLU A 280 16.11 2.19 -8.37
CA GLU A 280 17.57 2.15 -8.42
C GLU A 280 18.17 2.37 -7.03
N THR A 281 19.43 2.02 -6.83
CA THR A 281 20.11 2.22 -5.53
C THR A 281 21.15 3.33 -5.65
N ASN A 282 21.15 4.25 -4.68
CA ASN A 282 22.23 5.22 -4.50
C ASN A 282 23.23 4.73 -3.45
N ASP A 283 24.24 3.98 -3.89
CA ASP A 283 25.24 3.33 -3.02
C ASP A 283 26.08 4.30 -2.18
N LYS A 284 26.11 5.59 -2.53
CA LYS A 284 26.93 6.60 -1.85
C LYS A 284 26.17 7.38 -0.77
N MET A 285 24.85 7.27 -0.73
CA MET A 285 24.00 8.08 0.15
C MET A 285 24.03 7.62 1.61
N GLY A 286 24.15 6.31 1.84
CA GLY A 286 23.85 5.69 3.12
C GLY A 286 22.35 5.79 3.44
N THR A 287 22.01 5.90 4.72
CA THR A 287 20.63 6.12 5.21
C THR A 287 20.55 7.44 5.96
N TRP A 288 19.55 8.27 5.66
CA TRP A 288 19.34 9.56 6.32
C TRP A 288 18.13 9.46 7.24
N PHE A 289 18.24 10.00 8.45
CA PHE A 289 17.13 10.10 9.39
C PHE A 289 16.67 11.54 9.49
N HIS A 290 15.39 11.75 9.27
CA HIS A 290 14.73 13.03 9.35
C HIS A 290 13.79 13.05 10.56
N LEU A 291 13.78 14.18 11.25
CA LEU A 291 12.94 14.41 12.42
C LEU A 291 12.05 15.63 12.18
N ALA A 292 10.82 15.57 12.66
CA ALA A 292 9.93 16.72 12.73
C ALA A 292 9.15 16.72 14.04
N THR A 293 8.86 17.89 14.59
CA THR A 293 7.91 18.01 15.70
C THR A 293 6.50 17.72 15.20
N LYS A 294 5.69 17.04 16.01
CA LYS A 294 4.27 16.82 15.72
C LYS A 294 3.45 18.09 15.93
N HIS A 295 3.83 18.89 16.92
CA HIS A 295 3.24 20.18 17.29
C HIS A 295 4.36 21.17 17.60
N PRO A 296 4.48 22.31 16.87
CA PRO A 296 3.57 22.85 15.87
C PRO A 296 3.64 22.21 14.46
N GLY A 297 4.44 21.17 14.21
CA GLY A 297 4.53 20.54 12.88
C GLY A 297 5.71 21.05 12.07
N GLU A 298 6.93 20.97 12.63
CA GLU A 298 8.11 21.63 12.06
C GLU A 298 9.24 20.64 11.81
N TYR A 299 9.86 20.75 10.62
CA TYR A 299 11.05 19.96 10.29
C TYR A 299 12.25 20.43 11.14
N ILE A 300 12.95 19.47 11.73
CA ILE A 300 14.16 19.71 12.49
C ILE A 300 15.34 19.49 11.55
N ASP A 301 16.00 20.56 11.15
CA ASP A 301 17.13 20.52 10.22
C ASP A 301 18.42 20.02 10.91
N TYR A 302 18.42 18.73 11.24
CA TYR A 302 19.57 18.02 11.75
C TYR A 302 19.86 16.79 10.89
N LYS A 303 21.11 16.63 10.47
CA LYS A 303 21.52 15.62 9.48
C LYS A 303 22.05 14.37 10.16
N PHE A 304 21.14 13.50 10.58
CA PHE A 304 21.49 12.17 11.08
C PHE A 304 21.79 11.22 9.92
N ARG A 305 22.95 10.56 9.94
CA ARG A 305 23.39 9.65 8.87
C ARG A 305 23.99 8.37 9.42
N THR A 306 23.72 7.27 8.74
CA THR A 306 24.37 5.98 9.00
C THR A 306 24.85 5.35 7.71
N SER A 307 25.74 4.36 7.82
CA SER A 307 25.98 3.43 6.72
C SER A 307 24.66 2.80 6.27
N THR A 308 24.61 2.34 5.02
CA THR A 308 23.43 1.70 4.45
C THR A 308 22.95 0.58 5.38
N PHE A 309 21.80 0.81 6.01
CA PHE A 309 21.05 -0.22 6.70
C PHE A 309 19.84 -0.52 5.82
N SER A 310 19.99 -1.47 4.91
CA SER A 310 18.83 -2.03 4.22
C SER A 310 18.22 -3.06 5.16
N PHE A 311 17.19 -2.65 5.91
CA PHE A 311 16.19 -3.65 6.25
C PHE A 311 15.67 -4.19 4.92
N LYS A 312 15.93 -5.47 4.64
CA LYS A 312 15.15 -6.20 3.64
C LYS A 312 13.70 -6.09 4.09
N MET A 313 12.97 -5.08 3.62
CA MET A 313 11.52 -4.99 3.74
C MET A 313 10.89 -6.00 2.78
N ALA A 314 11.26 -7.26 2.93
CA ALA A 314 10.38 -8.37 2.64
C ALA A 314 9.62 -8.58 3.95
N SER A 315 8.38 -8.07 4.02
CA SER A 315 7.45 -8.28 5.13
C SER A 315 7.96 -7.90 6.52
N CYS A 316 7.86 -6.64 6.92
CA CYS A 316 7.71 -6.26 8.33
C CYS A 316 7.33 -4.79 8.42
N GLN A 317 6.13 -4.51 8.95
CA GLN A 317 5.87 -3.29 9.69
C GLN A 317 7.05 -3.06 10.65
N LEU A 318 7.83 -2.01 10.43
CA LEU A 318 8.63 -1.45 11.51
C LEU A 318 7.65 -0.84 12.50
N PHE A 319 7.18 -1.65 13.45
CA PHE A 319 6.51 -1.18 14.65
C PHE A 319 7.54 -0.45 15.52
N TRP A 320 7.87 0.79 15.16
CA TRP A 320 8.49 1.72 16.08
C TRP A 320 7.39 2.27 17.00
N ASN A 321 6.95 1.46 17.98
CA ASN A 321 6.37 2.01 19.20
C ASN A 321 7.55 2.45 20.06
N VAL A 322 8.09 3.64 19.79
CA VAL A 322 9.02 4.29 20.73
C VAL A 322 8.15 4.89 21.84
N SER A 323 7.64 4.01 22.71
CA SER A 323 7.12 4.40 24.00
C SER A 323 8.27 4.36 25.00
N GLN A 324 8.59 5.55 25.51
CA GLN A 324 9.55 5.82 26.61
C GLN A 324 11.04 5.87 26.21
N ALA A 325 11.53 7.10 26.06
CA ALA A 325 12.75 7.56 26.67
C ALA A 325 12.46 8.91 27.34
#